data_AF-A0A182SB70-F1
#
_entry.id   AF-A0A182SB70-F1
#
_cell.length_a   1.000
_cell.length_b   1.000
_cell.length_c   1.000
_cell.angle_alpha   90.00
_cell.angle_beta   90.00
_cell.angle_gamma   90.00
#
_symmetry.space_group_name_H-M   'P 1'
#
loop_
_entity.id
_entity.type
_entity.pdbx_description
1 polymer ?
#
loop_
_entity_poly.entity_id
_entity_poly.type
_entity_poly.pdbx_seq_one_letter_code
_entity_poly.pdbx_strand_id
1 'polypeptide(L)'
;MIDFCSIPLTFRHHRETDGLSEEMLSKLLNNGAGGAGGKPTAGQLLAVAAGVGVVTAVGYGVYRLLKYRAEQRPPAEWRRVGEVSDLWIYPIKSCGAVRVRLFQCSQIGPQLGLLRDRIFMVVKSADGKFITGRSHPTLVLVQPAFDEQYERMTLSAPGMMDIVVNVKQLLETVPGNFSVWDQPVAAVDCGEEVARWLSRFLLSEDFGLRLVYYPLERPTRPVREKNRIHALLTARDSGALHDATSYMLVSEASVADVNTRLEKPVPALQYRANILVKGPSAFEEDDWKWIRIGETIYRNVKPCTRCLFTNVDPETGVSNPAQEPLTTLRGYRLKPGLGNSPVLGMQMGIRTVGSIGLGDTVYVG
;
A
#
# COMPACT_ATOMS: atom_id res chain seq x y z
N MET A 1 -8.33 -27.65 53.04
CA MET A 1 -7.43 -28.69 53.57
C MET A 1 -6.39 -28.95 52.48
N ILE A 2 -5.15 -28.45 52.70
CA ILE A 2 -3.88 -28.76 52.00
C ILE A 2 -3.86 -28.45 50.49
N ASP A 3 -3.29 -27.38 49.92
CA ASP A 3 -2.14 -26.50 50.17
C ASP A 3 -0.76 -27.19 50.08
N PHE A 4 -0.01 -26.95 49.00
CA PHE A 4 1.48 -26.88 48.94
C PHE A 4 1.99 -26.44 47.55
N CYS A 5 2.47 -25.18 47.50
CA CYS A 5 3.80 -24.72 47.05
C CYS A 5 4.32 -24.95 45.60
N SER A 6 4.34 -23.84 44.85
CA SER A 6 5.43 -23.15 44.10
C SER A 6 6.74 -23.84 43.63
N ILE A 7 7.42 -23.12 42.72
CA ILE A 7 8.83 -23.16 42.20
C ILE A 7 8.99 -23.86 40.79
N PRO A 8 10.01 -23.58 39.95
CA PRO A 8 10.04 -22.56 38.88
C PRO A 8 10.30 -23.15 37.46
N LEU A 9 9.90 -22.45 36.40
CA LEU A 9 10.26 -22.81 35.01
C LEU A 9 11.64 -22.25 34.64
N THR A 10 12.70 -23.02 34.87
CA THR A 10 14.00 -22.84 34.22
C THR A 10 14.02 -23.51 32.86
N PHE A 11 14.11 -22.71 31.78
CA PHE A 11 14.42 -23.18 30.43
C PHE A 11 15.83 -23.76 30.40
N ARG A 12 15.96 -25.10 30.27
CA ARG A 12 17.20 -25.74 29.83
C ARG A 12 17.31 -25.60 28.32
N HIS A 13 18.29 -24.83 27.87
CA HIS A 13 18.81 -24.89 26.51
C HIS A 13 19.46 -26.27 26.32
N HIS A 14 18.81 -27.17 25.58
CA HIS A 14 19.48 -28.35 25.05
C HIS A 14 20.44 -27.89 23.95
N ARG A 15 21.73 -27.82 24.30
CA ARG A 15 22.81 -27.86 23.32
C ARG A 15 22.87 -29.28 22.77
N GLU A 16 22.24 -29.49 21.63
CA GLU A 16 22.35 -30.72 20.83
C GLU A 16 23.09 -30.47 19.50
N THR A 17 23.80 -29.34 19.40
CA THR A 17 24.53 -28.94 18.19
C THR A 17 26.05 -29.16 18.26
N ASP A 18 26.59 -29.52 19.44
CA ASP A 18 28.05 -29.66 19.60
C ASP A 18 28.56 -31.05 19.13
N GLY A 19 27.71 -32.09 19.12
CA GLY A 19 28.12 -33.47 18.75
C GLY A 19 28.21 -33.75 17.24
N LEU A 20 27.35 -33.11 16.43
CA LEU A 20 27.35 -33.32 14.97
C LEU A 20 28.55 -32.67 14.28
N SER A 21 29.17 -31.65 14.88
CA SER A 21 30.33 -30.97 14.28
C SER A 21 31.63 -31.75 14.52
N GLU A 22 31.83 -32.34 15.70
CA GLU A 22 33.00 -33.15 16.07
C GLU A 22 33.05 -34.45 15.26
N GLU A 23 31.90 -35.15 15.12
CA GLU A 23 31.84 -36.41 14.37
C GLU A 23 32.06 -36.19 12.87
N MET A 24 31.58 -35.06 12.33
CA MET A 24 31.76 -34.72 10.92
C MET A 24 33.19 -34.23 10.62
N LEU A 25 33.81 -33.49 11.55
CA LEU A 25 35.23 -33.09 11.48
C LEU A 25 36.17 -34.29 11.56
N SER A 26 35.90 -35.26 12.45
CA SER A 26 36.71 -36.49 12.55
C SER A 26 36.63 -37.35 11.28
N LYS A 27 35.45 -37.44 10.63
CA LYS A 27 35.27 -38.18 9.37
C LYS A 27 35.91 -37.47 8.17
N LEU A 28 35.88 -36.13 8.13
CA LEU A 28 36.54 -35.34 7.08
C LEU A 28 38.07 -35.39 7.18
N LEU A 29 38.62 -35.48 8.40
CA LEU A 29 40.05 -35.66 8.63
C LEU A 29 40.53 -37.09 8.36
N ASN A 30 39.69 -38.11 8.59
CA ASN A 30 40.09 -39.52 8.42
C ASN A 30 39.93 -40.08 6.99
N ASN A 31 39.09 -39.49 6.14
CA ASN A 31 38.86 -40.01 4.78
C ASN A 31 40.00 -39.72 3.77
N GLY A 32 41.12 -39.15 4.20
CA GLY A 32 42.31 -38.93 3.37
C GLY A 32 43.51 -39.84 3.65
N ALA A 33 43.43 -40.75 4.62
CA ALA A 33 44.63 -41.41 5.16
C ALA A 33 44.74 -42.89 4.77
N GLY A 34 45.08 -43.14 3.50
CA GLY A 34 45.94 -44.27 3.15
C GLY A 34 47.39 -43.87 3.41
N GLY A 35 47.85 -43.93 4.66
CA GLY A 35 49.28 -43.83 5.03
C GLY A 35 49.68 -42.70 5.98
N ALA A 36 50.39 -43.10 7.05
CA ALA A 36 51.21 -42.32 7.99
C ALA A 36 50.53 -41.26 8.89
N GLY A 37 50.51 -41.53 10.20
CA GLY A 37 50.02 -40.63 11.26
C GLY A 37 50.94 -39.44 11.54
N GLY A 38 50.78 -38.36 10.78
CA GLY A 38 51.32 -37.03 11.09
C GLY A 38 50.24 -36.10 11.64
N LYS A 39 50.56 -35.28 12.67
CA LYS A 39 49.65 -34.22 13.14
C LYS A 39 49.35 -33.24 11.99
N PRO A 40 48.09 -32.80 11.80
CA PRO A 40 47.73 -31.93 10.71
C PRO A 40 48.54 -30.63 10.78
N THR A 41 49.10 -30.22 9.64
CA THR A 41 49.86 -28.98 9.54
C THR A 41 48.93 -27.76 9.68
N ALA A 42 49.46 -26.63 10.15
CA ALA A 42 48.68 -25.39 10.29
C ALA A 42 47.97 -25.00 8.98
N GLY A 43 48.60 -25.24 7.82
CA GLY A 43 48.00 -25.00 6.50
C GLY A 43 46.81 -25.91 6.17
N GLN A 44 46.83 -27.18 6.60
CA GLN A 44 45.71 -28.11 6.42
C GLN A 44 44.52 -27.73 7.31
N LEU A 45 44.76 -27.34 8.56
CA LEU A 45 43.73 -26.82 9.46
C LEU A 45 43.10 -25.52 8.93
N LEU A 46 43.92 -24.61 8.38
CA LEU A 46 43.43 -23.38 7.77
C LEU A 46 42.56 -23.63 6.53
N ALA A 47 42.96 -24.59 5.69
CA ALA A 47 42.20 -24.96 4.49
C ALA A 47 40.85 -25.62 4.83
N VAL A 48 40.81 -26.49 5.85
CA VAL A 48 39.56 -27.09 6.34
C VAL A 48 38.66 -26.02 6.96
N ALA A 49 39.20 -25.13 7.80
CA ALA A 49 38.44 -24.03 8.39
C ALA A 49 37.89 -23.06 7.32
N ALA A 50 38.69 -22.74 6.31
CA ALA A 50 38.26 -21.93 5.17
C ALA A 50 37.17 -22.63 4.35
N GLY A 51 37.31 -23.94 4.09
CA GLY A 51 36.31 -24.75 3.39
C GLY A 51 34.96 -24.81 4.13
N VAL A 52 34.99 -25.08 5.45
CA VAL A 52 33.78 -25.08 6.31
C VAL A 52 33.14 -23.69 6.39
N GLY A 53 33.96 -22.63 6.49
CA GLY A 53 33.49 -21.25 6.48
C GLY A 53 32.76 -20.88 5.19
N VAL A 54 33.31 -21.25 4.03
CA VAL A 54 32.67 -21.02 2.72
C VAL A 54 31.38 -21.82 2.58
N VAL A 55 31.37 -23.11 2.94
CA VAL A 55 30.15 -23.95 2.87
C VAL A 55 29.04 -23.40 3.79
N THR A 56 29.39 -22.93 4.99
CA THR A 56 28.42 -22.35 5.93
C THR A 56 27.86 -21.02 5.41
N ALA A 57 28.72 -20.13 4.89
CA ALA A 57 28.28 -18.85 4.35
C ALA A 57 27.41 -19.01 3.08
N VAL A 58 27.80 -19.90 2.18
CA VAL A 58 27.03 -20.24 0.97
C VAL A 58 25.72 -20.92 1.36
N GLY A 59 25.75 -21.90 2.26
CA GLY A 59 24.56 -22.59 2.76
C GLY A 59 23.57 -21.62 3.42
N TYR A 60 24.07 -20.71 4.26
CA TYR A 60 23.25 -19.65 4.87
C TYR A 60 22.70 -18.68 3.81
N GLY A 61 23.50 -18.30 2.81
CA GLY A 61 23.07 -17.47 1.70
C GLY A 61 21.95 -18.12 0.86
N VAL A 62 22.11 -19.41 0.53
CA VAL A 62 21.09 -20.20 -0.17
C VAL A 62 19.83 -20.33 0.68
N TYR A 63 19.96 -20.67 1.97
CA TYR A 63 18.83 -20.71 2.90
C TYR A 63 18.08 -19.38 2.96
N ARG A 64 18.81 -18.26 3.10
CA ARG A 64 18.23 -16.91 3.09
C ARG A 64 17.50 -16.61 1.79
N LEU A 65 18.06 -16.98 0.64
CA LEU A 65 17.42 -16.79 -0.66
C LEU A 65 16.16 -17.64 -0.82
N LEU A 66 16.22 -18.92 -0.42
CA LEU A 66 15.07 -19.83 -0.47
C LEU A 66 13.96 -19.36 0.48
N LYS A 67 14.31 -18.98 1.71
CA LYS A 67 13.38 -18.41 2.68
C LYS A 67 12.74 -17.14 2.14
N TYR A 68 13.54 -16.22 1.59
CA TYR A 68 13.01 -15.01 0.97
C TYR A 68 12.02 -15.34 -0.17
N ARG A 69 12.39 -16.25 -1.07
CA ARG A 69 11.50 -16.69 -2.17
C ARG A 69 10.20 -17.32 -1.67
N ALA A 70 10.27 -18.12 -0.60
CA ALA A 70 9.10 -18.72 0.02
C ALA A 70 8.18 -17.64 0.63
N GLU A 71 8.73 -16.65 1.34
CA GLU A 71 7.98 -15.52 1.91
C GLU A 71 7.37 -14.58 0.86
N GLN A 72 7.85 -14.63 -0.39
CA GLN A 72 7.28 -13.91 -1.54
C GLN A 72 6.18 -14.68 -2.27
N ARG A 73 5.81 -15.88 -1.81
CA ARG A 73 4.66 -16.63 -2.33
C ARG A 73 3.46 -16.52 -1.38
N PRO A 74 2.22 -16.53 -1.91
CA PRO A 74 1.04 -16.65 -1.06
C PRO A 74 1.12 -17.93 -0.20
N PRO A 75 0.61 -17.89 1.04
CA PRO A 75 0.59 -19.04 1.92
C PRO A 75 -0.38 -20.12 1.43
N ALA A 76 -0.13 -21.37 1.84
CA ALA A 76 -1.04 -22.48 1.57
C ALA A 76 -2.29 -22.43 2.48
N GLU A 77 -2.10 -21.97 3.72
CA GLU A 77 -3.18 -21.85 4.71
C GLU A 77 -3.60 -20.39 4.86
N TRP A 78 -4.90 -20.18 5.07
CA TRP A 78 -5.53 -18.88 5.13
C TRP A 78 -6.43 -18.79 6.37
N ARG A 79 -6.23 -17.78 7.20
CA ARG A 79 -7.06 -17.50 8.38
C ARG A 79 -8.11 -16.45 8.04
N ARG A 80 -9.39 -16.74 8.27
CA ARG A 80 -10.47 -15.75 8.18
C ARG A 80 -10.29 -14.68 9.27
N VAL A 81 -10.38 -13.40 8.91
CA VAL A 81 -10.26 -12.27 9.85
C VAL A 81 -11.44 -11.33 9.85
N GLY A 82 -12.24 -11.32 8.78
CA GLY A 82 -13.33 -10.36 8.65
C GLY A 82 -14.03 -10.42 7.32
N GLU A 83 -14.72 -9.33 6.97
CA GLU A 83 -15.40 -9.16 5.70
C GLU A 83 -15.32 -7.71 5.21
N VAL A 84 -15.41 -7.53 3.89
CA VAL A 84 -15.45 -6.22 3.26
C VAL A 84 -16.74 -5.50 3.65
N SER A 85 -16.62 -4.31 4.24
CA SER A 85 -17.77 -3.52 4.68
C SER A 85 -18.04 -2.29 3.81
N ASP A 86 -17.02 -1.76 3.13
CA ASP A 86 -17.18 -0.66 2.18
C ASP A 86 -16.12 -0.68 1.07
N LEU A 87 -16.46 -0.12 -0.09
CA LEU A 87 -15.60 -0.05 -1.27
C LEU A 87 -15.69 1.32 -1.94
N TRP A 88 -14.53 1.92 -2.21
CA TRP A 88 -14.43 3.23 -2.83
C TRP A 88 -13.40 3.29 -3.96
N ILE A 89 -13.78 3.98 -5.02
CA ILE A 89 -12.92 4.36 -6.14
C ILE A 89 -12.84 5.88 -6.18
N TYR A 90 -11.64 6.44 -6.30
CA TYR A 90 -11.42 7.88 -6.38
C TYR A 90 -10.83 8.21 -7.75
N PRO A 91 -11.66 8.40 -8.78
CA PRO A 91 -11.17 8.54 -10.16
C PRO A 91 -10.25 9.73 -10.33
N ILE A 92 -10.52 10.84 -9.64
CA ILE A 92 -9.66 12.02 -9.62
C ILE A 92 -8.87 12.09 -8.32
N LYS A 93 -7.57 12.32 -8.44
CA LYS A 93 -6.66 12.51 -7.31
C LYS A 93 -7.14 13.65 -6.40
N SER A 94 -7.36 13.32 -5.13
CA SER A 94 -7.82 14.21 -4.05
C SER A 94 -9.30 14.61 -4.09
N CYS A 95 -10.06 14.23 -5.11
CA CYS A 95 -11.48 14.57 -5.18
C CYS A 95 -12.35 13.54 -4.47
N GLY A 96 -13.67 13.71 -4.61
CA GLY A 96 -14.71 12.84 -4.08
C GLY A 96 -14.57 11.37 -4.50
N ALA A 97 -15.22 10.50 -3.72
CA ALA A 97 -15.22 9.06 -3.95
C ALA A 97 -16.48 8.63 -4.69
N VAL A 98 -16.34 7.65 -5.59
CA VAL A 98 -17.45 6.83 -6.04
C VAL A 98 -17.53 5.61 -5.13
N ARG A 99 -18.58 5.54 -4.31
CA ARG A 99 -18.88 4.38 -3.48
C ARG A 99 -19.52 3.30 -4.34
N VAL A 100 -18.97 2.09 -4.29
CA VAL A 100 -19.40 0.97 -5.14
C VAL A 100 -19.72 -0.26 -4.30
N ARG A 101 -20.47 -1.21 -4.87
CA ARG A 101 -20.78 -2.49 -4.20
C ARG A 101 -19.79 -3.61 -4.54
N LEU A 102 -19.08 -3.46 -5.64
CA LEU A 102 -18.05 -4.37 -6.11
C LEU A 102 -17.11 -3.62 -7.04
N PHE A 103 -15.91 -4.15 -7.26
CA PHE A 103 -15.06 -3.75 -8.38
C PHE A 103 -14.18 -4.90 -8.85
N GLN A 104 -13.70 -4.78 -10.09
CA GLN A 104 -12.61 -5.61 -10.61
C GLN A 104 -11.27 -5.04 -10.14
N CYS A 105 -10.32 -5.92 -9.85
CA CYS A 105 -9.01 -5.58 -9.34
C CYS A 105 -7.98 -5.64 -10.47
N SER A 106 -7.44 -4.49 -10.90
CA SER A 106 -6.37 -4.39 -11.90
C SER A 106 -5.01 -4.04 -11.27
N GLN A 107 -3.93 -4.04 -12.07
CA GLN A 107 -2.61 -3.57 -11.62
C GLN A 107 -2.60 -2.10 -11.21
N ILE A 108 -3.43 -1.27 -11.85
CA ILE A 108 -3.48 0.18 -11.62
C ILE A 108 -4.64 0.63 -10.74
N GLY A 109 -5.28 -0.31 -10.03
CA GLY A 109 -6.27 -0.03 -9.00
C GLY A 109 -7.63 -0.67 -9.29
N PRO A 110 -8.61 -0.47 -8.38
CA PRO A 110 -9.97 -0.94 -8.58
C PRO A 110 -10.63 -0.28 -9.80
N GLN A 111 -11.48 -1.03 -10.50
CA GLN A 111 -12.17 -0.56 -11.69
C GLN A 111 -13.59 -1.15 -11.88
N LEU A 112 -14.43 -0.39 -12.58
CA LEU A 112 -15.70 -0.81 -13.18
C LEU A 112 -15.81 -0.12 -14.55
N GLY A 113 -15.71 -0.87 -15.65
CA GLY A 113 -15.58 -0.25 -16.98
C GLY A 113 -14.42 0.75 -17.03
N LEU A 114 -14.66 2.01 -17.42
CA LEU A 114 -13.64 3.07 -17.42
C LEU A 114 -13.54 3.85 -16.11
N LEU A 115 -14.46 3.64 -15.15
CA LEU A 115 -14.25 4.11 -13.78
C LEU A 115 -13.08 3.34 -13.18
N ARG A 116 -11.99 4.04 -12.88
CA ARG A 116 -10.79 3.46 -12.30
C ARG A 116 -10.16 4.41 -11.29
N ASP A 117 -9.42 3.87 -10.35
CA ASP A 117 -8.83 4.64 -9.27
C ASP A 117 -7.65 5.54 -9.72
N ARG A 118 -7.72 6.82 -9.35
CA ARG A 118 -6.70 7.87 -9.56
C ARG A 118 -6.13 7.87 -10.99
N ILE A 119 -6.99 7.77 -11.99
CA ILE A 119 -6.65 7.94 -13.41
C ILE A 119 -6.71 9.41 -13.85
N PHE A 120 -7.31 10.29 -13.06
CA PHE A 120 -7.34 11.72 -13.32
C PHE A 120 -6.58 12.50 -12.25
N MET A 121 -6.07 13.67 -12.61
CA MET A 121 -5.41 14.59 -11.68
C MET A 121 -5.56 16.04 -12.15
N VAL A 122 -5.73 16.96 -11.21
CA VAL A 122 -5.76 18.40 -11.51
C VAL A 122 -4.35 18.96 -11.50
N VAL A 123 -3.98 19.68 -12.55
CA VAL A 123 -2.68 20.33 -12.73
C VAL A 123 -2.82 21.81 -12.98
N LYS A 124 -1.80 22.59 -12.61
CA LYS A 124 -1.70 24.00 -12.97
C LYS A 124 -1.34 24.13 -14.44
N SER A 125 -2.02 25.04 -15.15
CA SER A 125 -1.76 25.32 -16.57
C SER A 125 -0.35 25.88 -16.80
N ALA A 126 0.17 26.66 -15.85
CA ALA A 126 1.43 27.39 -16.02
C ALA A 126 2.68 26.49 -16.04
N ASP A 127 2.71 25.44 -15.22
CA ASP A 127 3.90 24.60 -15.03
C ASP A 127 3.61 23.09 -15.02
N GLY A 128 2.35 22.69 -15.24
CA GLY A 128 1.92 21.29 -15.25
C GLY A 128 1.98 20.61 -13.87
N LYS A 129 2.30 21.35 -12.79
CA LYS A 129 2.36 20.75 -11.45
C LYS A 129 0.96 20.47 -10.92
N PHE A 130 0.79 19.28 -10.36
CA PHE A 130 -0.47 18.89 -9.78
C PHE A 130 -0.78 19.61 -8.46
N ILE A 131 -2.05 19.85 -8.23
CA ILE A 131 -2.57 20.27 -6.92
C ILE A 131 -3.13 19.07 -6.17
N THR A 132 -3.22 19.15 -4.84
CA THR A 132 -3.77 18.07 -4.01
C THR A 132 -4.62 18.63 -2.90
N GLY A 133 -5.42 17.77 -2.27
CA GLY A 133 -6.26 18.16 -1.13
C GLY A 133 -5.49 18.70 0.08
N ARG A 134 -4.15 18.56 0.10
CA ARG A 134 -3.28 19.24 1.08
C ARG A 134 -3.21 20.74 0.88
N SER A 135 -3.14 21.18 -0.38
CA SER A 135 -3.03 22.61 -0.73
C SER A 135 -4.37 23.22 -1.13
N HIS A 136 -5.29 22.42 -1.67
CA HIS A 136 -6.63 22.84 -2.08
C HIS A 136 -7.67 21.86 -1.51
N PRO A 137 -8.00 21.96 -0.20
CA PRO A 137 -8.93 21.06 0.47
C PRO A 137 -10.29 20.90 -0.23
N THR A 138 -10.80 21.98 -0.83
CA THR A 138 -12.06 22.01 -1.60
C THR A 138 -12.10 21.06 -2.80
N LEU A 139 -10.95 20.49 -3.22
CA LEU A 139 -10.93 19.39 -4.19
C LEU A 139 -11.86 18.24 -3.80
N VAL A 140 -12.00 17.93 -2.51
CA VAL A 140 -12.88 16.84 -2.04
C VAL A 140 -14.35 17.08 -2.40
N LEU A 141 -14.75 18.33 -2.64
CA LEU A 141 -16.10 18.72 -3.01
C LEU A 141 -16.40 18.54 -4.49
N VAL A 142 -15.38 18.32 -5.32
CA VAL A 142 -15.57 17.89 -6.71
C VAL A 142 -15.98 16.42 -6.67
N GLN A 143 -17.25 16.14 -6.89
CA GLN A 143 -17.83 14.80 -6.84
C GLN A 143 -17.92 14.21 -8.25
N PRO A 144 -17.17 13.13 -8.53
CA PRO A 144 -17.33 12.39 -9.77
C PRO A 144 -18.51 11.40 -9.66
N ALA A 145 -19.32 11.32 -10.70
CA ALA A 145 -20.30 10.26 -10.93
C ALA A 145 -20.10 9.69 -12.34
N PHE A 146 -20.38 8.40 -12.54
CA PHE A 146 -20.29 7.76 -13.86
C PHE A 146 -21.67 7.33 -14.33
N ASP A 147 -21.86 7.34 -15.65
CA ASP A 147 -23.04 6.73 -16.28
C ASP A 147 -23.05 5.20 -16.08
N GLU A 148 -24.18 4.56 -16.44
CA GLU A 148 -24.38 3.12 -16.24
C GLU A 148 -23.37 2.26 -17.01
N GLN A 149 -22.87 2.77 -18.14
CA GLN A 149 -21.85 2.11 -18.97
C GLN A 149 -20.41 2.37 -18.48
N TYR A 150 -20.23 3.25 -17.49
CA TYR A 150 -18.93 3.72 -17.03
C TYR A 150 -18.05 4.29 -18.14
N GLU A 151 -18.63 4.98 -19.12
CA GLU A 151 -17.93 5.60 -20.26
C GLU A 151 -17.83 7.12 -20.12
N ARG A 152 -18.74 7.75 -19.36
CA ARG A 152 -18.79 9.20 -19.14
C ARG A 152 -18.77 9.52 -17.65
N MET A 153 -17.94 10.49 -17.28
CA MET A 153 -17.81 10.99 -15.92
C MET A 153 -18.45 12.37 -15.82
N THR A 154 -19.47 12.53 -15.00
CA THR A 154 -20.05 13.81 -14.62
C THR A 154 -19.34 14.33 -13.39
N LEU A 155 -18.96 15.61 -13.40
CA LEU A 155 -18.39 16.32 -12.25
C LEU A 155 -19.41 17.32 -11.73
N SER A 156 -19.69 17.20 -10.43
CA SER A 156 -20.56 18.09 -9.68
C SER A 156 -19.76 18.78 -8.58
N ALA A 157 -20.10 20.03 -8.28
CA ALA A 157 -19.55 20.77 -7.15
C ALA A 157 -20.57 21.80 -6.66
N PRO A 158 -20.54 22.21 -5.38
CA PRO A 158 -21.47 23.21 -4.84
C PRO A 158 -21.47 24.51 -5.66
N GLY A 159 -22.66 24.95 -6.07
CA GLY A 159 -22.85 26.20 -6.82
C GLY A 159 -22.41 26.15 -8.29
N MET A 160 -22.01 24.99 -8.80
CA MET A 160 -21.61 24.81 -10.20
C MET A 160 -22.67 24.00 -10.96
N MET A 161 -22.87 24.30 -12.24
CA MET A 161 -23.57 23.39 -13.15
C MET A 161 -22.69 22.17 -13.42
N ASP A 162 -23.29 21.00 -13.54
CA ASP A 162 -22.56 19.78 -13.85
C ASP A 162 -21.83 19.87 -15.20
N ILE A 163 -20.67 19.21 -15.28
CA ILE A 163 -19.90 19.07 -16.52
C ILE A 163 -19.57 17.61 -16.81
N VAL A 164 -19.61 17.21 -18.08
CA VAL A 164 -19.39 15.83 -18.50
C VAL A 164 -18.03 15.67 -19.18
N VAL A 165 -17.29 14.65 -18.78
CA VAL A 165 -16.04 14.20 -19.40
C VAL A 165 -16.28 12.85 -20.07
N ASN A 166 -16.11 12.79 -21.39
CA ASN A 166 -16.24 11.54 -22.15
C ASN A 166 -14.94 10.72 -22.05
N VAL A 167 -14.87 9.80 -21.07
CA VAL A 167 -13.65 9.04 -20.77
C VAL A 167 -13.25 8.13 -21.92
N LYS A 168 -14.23 7.56 -22.63
CA LYS A 168 -13.99 6.72 -23.81
C LYS A 168 -13.26 7.46 -24.92
N GLN A 169 -13.67 8.71 -25.19
CA GLN A 169 -13.00 9.54 -26.20
C GLN A 169 -11.56 9.89 -25.82
N LEU A 170 -11.26 10.01 -24.52
CA LEU A 170 -9.89 10.29 -24.05
C LEU A 170 -8.93 9.12 -24.32
N LEU A 171 -9.42 7.87 -24.37
CA LEU A 171 -8.61 6.71 -24.74
C LEU A 171 -8.15 6.73 -26.20
N GLU A 172 -8.94 7.36 -27.07
CA GLU A 172 -8.65 7.49 -28.50
C GLU A 172 -7.74 8.69 -28.81
N THR A 173 -7.44 9.51 -27.80
CA THR A 173 -6.65 10.74 -27.94
C THR A 173 -5.16 10.45 -27.72
N VAL A 174 -4.30 11.06 -28.55
CA VAL A 174 -2.84 10.90 -28.42
C VAL A 174 -2.35 11.55 -27.12
N PRO A 175 -1.65 10.81 -26.24
CA PRO A 175 -1.15 11.37 -24.97
C PRO A 175 -0.03 12.39 -25.18
N GLY A 176 -0.05 13.46 -24.39
CA GLY A 176 1.07 14.38 -24.21
C GLY A 176 1.99 13.97 -23.04
N ASN A 177 3.12 14.67 -22.89
CA ASN A 177 4.05 14.46 -21.77
C ASN A 177 3.74 15.42 -20.61
N PHE A 178 3.40 14.87 -19.44
CA PHE A 178 3.14 15.62 -18.20
C PHE A 178 4.07 15.15 -17.07
N SER A 179 4.20 15.91 -15.97
CA SER A 179 5.06 15.57 -14.84
C SER A 179 4.27 15.34 -13.55
N VAL A 180 4.47 14.19 -12.91
CA VAL A 180 3.81 13.80 -11.66
C VAL A 180 4.87 13.40 -10.65
N TRP A 181 5.10 14.23 -9.62
CA TRP A 181 6.21 14.07 -8.66
C TRP A 181 7.58 14.10 -9.34
N ASP A 182 7.79 15.04 -10.26
CA ASP A 182 9.02 15.20 -11.04
C ASP A 182 9.37 13.97 -11.91
N GLN A 183 8.37 13.11 -12.17
CA GLN A 183 8.50 11.95 -13.04
C GLN A 183 7.62 12.15 -14.29
N PRO A 184 8.15 11.91 -15.51
CA PRO A 184 7.37 12.03 -16.73
C PRO A 184 6.28 10.95 -16.79
N VAL A 185 5.07 11.36 -17.15
CA VAL A 185 3.89 10.52 -17.29
C VAL A 185 3.15 10.94 -18.55
N ALA A 186 2.86 9.98 -19.42
CA ALA A 186 1.95 10.20 -20.54
C ALA A 186 0.54 10.46 -19.99
N ALA A 187 -0.05 11.60 -20.34
CA ALA A 187 -1.42 11.95 -19.97
C ALA A 187 -2.13 12.70 -21.10
N VAL A 188 -3.46 12.68 -21.08
CA VAL A 188 -4.33 13.35 -22.04
C VAL A 188 -4.99 14.52 -21.34
N ASP A 189 -5.03 15.68 -21.99
CA ASP A 189 -5.76 16.83 -21.47
C ASP A 189 -7.26 16.67 -21.70
N CYS A 190 -8.09 16.97 -20.69
CA CYS A 190 -9.54 16.77 -20.76
C CYS A 190 -10.30 17.93 -21.44
N GLY A 191 -9.60 18.91 -22.02
CA GLY A 191 -10.19 20.00 -22.78
C GLY A 191 -10.48 21.27 -21.98
N GLU A 192 -10.80 22.33 -22.71
CA GLU A 192 -10.88 23.69 -22.18
C GLU A 192 -12.11 23.92 -21.29
N GLU A 193 -13.23 23.26 -21.57
CA GLU A 193 -14.45 23.40 -20.77
C GLU A 193 -14.24 22.86 -19.34
N VAL A 194 -13.60 21.70 -19.22
CA VAL A 194 -13.27 21.07 -17.93
C VAL A 194 -12.22 21.89 -17.19
N ALA A 195 -11.22 22.41 -17.89
CA ALA A 195 -10.20 23.30 -17.33
C ALA A 195 -10.83 24.57 -16.73
N ARG A 196 -11.72 25.23 -17.47
CA ARG A 196 -12.47 26.41 -17.01
C ARG A 196 -13.38 26.08 -15.83
N TRP A 197 -14.10 24.97 -15.89
CA TRP A 197 -14.99 24.54 -14.80
C TRP A 197 -14.22 24.35 -13.48
N LEU A 198 -13.08 23.65 -13.53
CA LEU A 198 -12.22 23.45 -12.36
C LEU A 198 -11.61 24.75 -11.84
N SER A 199 -11.15 25.61 -12.75
CA SER A 199 -10.57 26.90 -12.39
C SER A 199 -11.59 27.79 -11.68
N ARG A 200 -12.84 27.84 -12.18
CA ARG A 200 -13.92 28.63 -11.57
C ARG A 200 -14.22 28.15 -10.16
N PHE A 201 -14.37 26.84 -9.98
CA PHE A 201 -14.71 26.30 -8.66
C PHE A 201 -13.56 26.43 -7.65
N LEU A 202 -12.33 26.10 -8.06
CA LEU A 202 -11.21 25.97 -7.13
C LEU A 202 -10.41 27.26 -6.93
N LEU A 203 -10.42 28.16 -7.92
CA LEU A 203 -9.65 29.41 -7.90
C LEU A 203 -10.52 30.67 -7.98
N SER A 204 -11.82 30.55 -8.29
CA SER A 204 -12.67 31.70 -8.67
C SER A 204 -12.17 32.46 -9.89
N GLU A 205 -11.49 31.76 -10.81
CA GLU A 205 -10.88 32.30 -12.04
C GLU A 205 -11.31 31.48 -13.26
N ASP A 206 -11.31 32.06 -14.46
CA ASP A 206 -11.67 31.35 -15.69
C ASP A 206 -10.57 30.41 -16.21
N PHE A 207 -9.36 30.52 -15.68
CA PHE A 207 -8.18 29.78 -16.13
C PHE A 207 -7.24 29.46 -14.96
N GLY A 208 -6.26 28.59 -15.22
CA GLY A 208 -5.19 28.29 -14.28
C GLY A 208 -5.08 26.82 -13.90
N LEU A 209 -6.15 26.04 -14.02
CA LEU A 209 -6.16 24.60 -13.78
C LEU A 209 -6.60 23.81 -15.01
N ARG A 210 -6.09 22.58 -15.13
CA ARG A 210 -6.50 21.60 -16.14
C ARG A 210 -6.68 20.24 -15.50
N LEU A 211 -7.55 19.41 -16.09
CA LEU A 211 -7.68 18.00 -15.73
C LEU A 211 -6.89 17.17 -16.73
N VAL A 212 -6.02 16.29 -16.22
CA VAL A 212 -5.28 15.35 -17.05
C VAL A 212 -5.71 13.92 -16.74
N TYR A 213 -5.72 13.08 -17.77
CA TYR A 213 -6.14 11.69 -17.76
C TYR A 213 -4.96 10.76 -18.04
N TYR A 214 -4.84 9.67 -17.28
CA TYR A 214 -3.86 8.62 -17.46
C TYR A 214 -4.41 7.50 -18.36
N PRO A 215 -3.93 7.36 -19.61
CA PRO A 215 -4.55 6.50 -20.63
C PRO A 215 -4.02 5.07 -20.63
N LEU A 216 -3.02 4.74 -19.80
CA LEU A 216 -2.33 3.45 -19.85
C LEU A 216 -2.99 2.44 -18.91
N GLU A 217 -2.88 1.15 -19.26
CA GLU A 217 -3.42 0.05 -18.45
C GLU A 217 -2.43 -0.53 -17.42
N ARG A 218 -1.20 0.00 -17.39
CA ARG A 218 -0.11 -0.50 -16.54
C ARG A 218 0.58 0.64 -15.82
N PRO A 219 1.16 0.42 -14.63
CA PRO A 219 1.95 1.45 -13.96
C PRO A 219 3.21 1.77 -14.77
N THR A 220 3.58 3.05 -14.84
CA THR A 220 4.80 3.51 -15.53
C THR A 220 5.82 4.19 -14.61
N ARG A 221 5.43 4.50 -13.38
CA ARG A 221 6.26 5.30 -12.46
C ARG A 221 7.19 4.40 -11.63
N PRO A 222 8.47 4.79 -11.45
CA PRO A 222 9.34 4.08 -10.53
C PRO A 222 8.94 4.36 -9.07
N VAL A 223 9.40 3.50 -8.16
CA VAL A 223 9.22 3.71 -6.72
C VAL A 223 9.92 5.00 -6.31
N ARG A 224 9.17 5.91 -5.70
CA ARG A 224 9.68 7.18 -5.17
C ARG A 224 10.77 6.94 -4.13
N GLU A 225 11.80 7.79 -4.12
CA GLU A 225 12.96 7.68 -3.24
C GLU A 225 12.59 7.43 -1.78
N LYS A 226 11.69 8.27 -1.23
CA LYS A 226 11.21 8.15 0.16
C LYS A 226 10.55 6.80 0.51
N ASN A 227 10.10 6.04 -0.49
CA ASN A 227 9.45 4.76 -0.30
C ASN A 227 10.41 3.57 -0.55
N ARG A 228 11.66 3.81 -0.99
CA ARG A 228 12.65 2.75 -1.26
C ARG A 228 13.07 1.99 -0.01
N ILE A 229 12.84 2.55 1.17
CA ILE A 229 13.00 1.86 2.46
C ILE A 229 12.10 0.61 2.58
N HIS A 230 11.04 0.52 1.78
CA HIS A 230 10.12 -0.61 1.76
C HIS A 230 10.50 -1.60 0.65
N ALA A 231 11.30 -2.60 0.99
CA ALA A 231 11.86 -3.55 0.02
C ALA A 231 10.81 -4.34 -0.80
N LEU A 232 9.59 -4.49 -0.28
CA LEU A 232 8.50 -5.21 -0.96
C LEU A 232 7.75 -4.35 -1.99
N LEU A 233 7.94 -3.03 -1.95
CA LEU A 233 7.30 -2.09 -2.85
C LEU A 233 8.09 -2.00 -4.15
N THR A 234 7.41 -2.24 -5.28
CA THR A 234 8.01 -2.24 -6.61
C THR A 234 7.25 -1.32 -7.56
N ALA A 235 7.82 -1.02 -8.74
CA ALA A 235 7.19 -0.12 -9.71
C ALA A 235 5.80 -0.62 -10.16
N ARG A 236 5.58 -1.94 -10.20
CA ARG A 236 4.29 -2.55 -10.55
C ARG A 236 3.17 -2.24 -9.53
N ASP A 237 3.54 -1.81 -8.33
CA ASP A 237 2.58 -1.52 -7.26
C ASP A 237 2.12 -0.05 -7.30
N SER A 238 2.79 0.83 -8.07
CA SER A 238 2.63 2.30 -8.02
C SER A 238 1.33 2.87 -8.59
N GLY A 239 0.59 2.05 -9.33
CA GLY A 239 -0.66 2.41 -10.00
C GLY A 239 -0.54 3.51 -11.06
N ALA A 240 -1.67 4.18 -11.35
CA ALA A 240 -1.73 5.37 -12.21
C ALA A 240 -1.17 6.63 -11.51
N LEU A 241 -2.03 7.54 -11.03
CA LEU A 241 -1.64 8.83 -10.42
C LEU A 241 -1.67 8.81 -8.87
N HIS A 242 -1.54 7.61 -8.30
CA HIS A 242 -1.54 7.35 -6.86
C HIS A 242 -0.35 8.02 -6.14
N ASP A 243 -0.41 8.13 -4.81
CA ASP A 243 0.72 8.64 -4.01
C ASP A 243 1.81 7.58 -3.78
N ALA A 244 1.41 6.33 -3.58
CA ALA A 244 2.33 5.22 -3.31
C ALA A 244 1.91 3.92 -3.98
N THR A 245 0.68 3.44 -3.77
CA THR A 245 0.21 2.18 -4.37
C THR A 245 -1.22 2.24 -4.90
N SER A 246 -1.59 1.26 -5.73
CA SER A 246 -2.92 1.10 -6.34
C SER A 246 -4.05 0.73 -5.36
N TYR A 247 -3.73 0.21 -4.16
CA TYR A 247 -4.74 -0.25 -3.20
C TYR A 247 -4.35 0.16 -1.78
N MET A 248 -5.33 0.65 -1.03
CA MET A 248 -5.22 0.85 0.40
C MET A 248 -6.39 0.20 1.13
N LEU A 249 -6.08 -0.47 2.24
CA LEU A 249 -7.05 -1.06 3.14
C LEU A 249 -6.94 -0.45 4.54
N VAL A 250 -8.06 -0.30 5.23
CA VAL A 250 -8.12 0.04 6.66
C VAL A 250 -9.23 -0.76 7.33
N SER A 251 -9.08 -1.11 8.60
CA SER A 251 -10.15 -1.77 9.35
C SER A 251 -11.08 -0.76 10.04
N GLU A 252 -12.36 -1.12 10.20
CA GLU A 252 -13.32 -0.35 10.99
C GLU A 252 -12.89 -0.20 12.44
N ALA A 253 -12.32 -1.26 13.03
CA ALA A 253 -11.84 -1.24 14.41
C ALA A 253 -10.69 -0.24 14.59
N SER A 254 -9.77 -0.12 13.62
CA SER A 254 -8.72 0.91 13.63
C SER A 254 -9.31 2.33 13.56
N VAL A 255 -10.31 2.55 12.71
CA VAL A 255 -10.98 3.85 12.61
C VAL A 255 -11.73 4.17 13.91
N ALA A 256 -12.41 3.18 14.49
CA ALA A 256 -13.12 3.31 15.75
C ALA A 256 -12.17 3.64 16.91
N ASP A 257 -11.04 2.95 17.05
CA ASP A 257 -10.03 3.27 18.08
C ASP A 257 -9.57 4.73 17.98
N VAL A 258 -9.25 5.19 16.77
CA VAL A 258 -8.87 6.61 16.57
C VAL A 258 -10.00 7.52 17.02
N ASN A 259 -11.24 7.23 16.62
CA ASN A 259 -12.41 8.04 16.98
C ASN A 259 -12.70 8.07 18.49
N THR A 260 -12.32 7.05 19.26
CA THR A 260 -12.45 7.11 20.74
C THR A 260 -11.54 8.15 21.39
N ARG A 261 -10.54 8.65 20.65
CA ARG A 261 -9.53 9.60 21.12
C ARG A 261 -9.74 11.00 20.53
N LEU A 262 -10.78 11.22 19.73
CA LEU A 262 -11.12 12.50 19.10
C LEU A 262 -12.32 13.13 19.79
N GLU A 263 -12.29 14.45 19.93
CA GLU A 263 -13.47 15.22 20.37
C GLU A 263 -14.61 15.10 19.34
N LYS A 264 -14.28 15.23 18.05
CA LYS A 264 -15.21 15.02 16.94
C LYS A 264 -14.77 13.80 16.12
N PRO A 265 -15.55 12.70 16.13
CA PRO A 265 -15.27 11.54 15.30
C PRO A 265 -15.21 11.90 13.82
N VAL A 266 -14.39 11.15 13.08
CA VAL A 266 -14.21 11.32 11.65
C VAL A 266 -14.60 10.07 10.88
N PRO A 267 -15.15 10.19 9.65
CA PRO A 267 -15.52 9.04 8.86
C PRO A 267 -14.30 8.33 8.28
N ALA A 268 -14.42 7.02 8.06
CA ALA A 268 -13.39 6.23 7.37
C ALA A 268 -13.06 6.78 5.97
N LEU A 269 -13.99 7.50 5.33
CA LEU A 269 -13.77 8.12 4.03
C LEU A 269 -12.61 9.13 4.02
N GLN A 270 -12.37 9.81 5.16
CA GLN A 270 -11.29 10.78 5.32
C GLN A 270 -9.89 10.15 5.22
N TYR A 271 -9.83 8.83 5.40
CA TYR A 271 -8.65 8.01 5.31
C TYR A 271 -8.34 7.48 3.90
N ARG A 272 -9.28 7.66 2.96
CA ARG A 272 -9.15 7.44 1.52
C ARG A 272 -8.69 6.05 1.09
N ALA A 273 -9.00 5.05 1.92
CA ALA A 273 -8.84 3.64 1.58
C ALA A 273 -9.77 3.25 0.43
N ASN A 274 -9.41 2.22 -0.31
CA ASN A 274 -10.28 1.61 -1.32
C ASN A 274 -11.18 0.53 -0.70
N ILE A 275 -10.69 -0.11 0.35
CA ILE A 275 -11.32 -1.26 1.00
C ILE A 275 -11.41 -1.00 2.51
N LEU A 276 -12.63 -1.02 3.03
CA LEU A 276 -12.89 -1.04 4.47
C LEU A 276 -13.23 -2.47 4.89
N VAL A 277 -12.64 -2.93 5.99
CA VAL A 277 -12.87 -4.28 6.52
C VAL A 277 -13.38 -4.22 7.95
N LYS A 278 -14.40 -5.02 8.25
CA LYS A 278 -14.90 -5.24 9.61
C LYS A 278 -14.58 -6.66 10.10
N GLY A 279 -14.49 -6.84 11.41
CA GLY A 279 -14.13 -8.12 12.03
C GLY A 279 -12.79 -8.15 12.77
N PRO A 280 -11.67 -7.64 12.21
CA PRO A 280 -10.38 -7.72 12.90
C PRO A 280 -10.30 -6.74 14.07
N SER A 281 -9.35 -6.97 14.98
CA SER A 281 -9.07 -6.05 16.08
C SER A 281 -8.42 -4.76 15.57
N ALA A 282 -8.49 -3.68 16.36
CA ALA A 282 -7.87 -2.41 16.00
C ALA A 282 -6.37 -2.61 15.69
N PHE A 283 -5.97 -2.12 14.52
CA PHE A 283 -4.62 -2.16 13.97
C PHE A 283 -4.09 -3.54 13.61
N GLU A 284 -4.89 -4.61 13.68
CA GLU A 284 -4.45 -5.96 13.29
C GLU A 284 -3.96 -6.00 11.83
N GLU A 285 -4.49 -5.14 10.96
CA GLU A 285 -4.08 -5.04 9.55
C GLU A 285 -2.60 -4.64 9.35
N ASP A 286 -1.96 -4.09 10.37
CA ASP A 286 -0.54 -3.74 10.32
C ASP A 286 0.37 -4.95 10.12
N ASP A 287 -0.02 -6.10 10.68
CA ASP A 287 0.82 -7.30 10.75
C ASP A 287 0.50 -8.30 9.63
N TRP A 288 -0.54 -8.04 8.84
CA TRP A 288 -0.91 -8.90 7.72
C TRP A 288 0.17 -8.87 6.65
N LYS A 289 0.63 -10.06 6.25
CA LYS A 289 1.61 -10.19 5.17
C LYS A 289 0.90 -10.38 3.84
N TRP A 290 0.03 -11.37 3.79
CA TRP A 290 -0.80 -11.70 2.64
C TRP A 290 -2.27 -11.50 2.96
N ILE A 291 -3.02 -11.05 1.96
CA ILE A 291 -4.45 -10.78 2.07
C ILE A 291 -5.12 -11.41 0.88
N ARG A 292 -6.19 -12.17 1.12
CA ARG A 292 -7.02 -12.76 0.07
C ARG A 292 -8.47 -12.39 0.31
N ILE A 293 -9.11 -11.89 -0.74
CA ILE A 293 -10.54 -11.53 -0.77
C ILE A 293 -11.09 -12.12 -2.07
N GLY A 294 -11.98 -13.11 -1.96
CA GLY A 294 -12.33 -13.97 -3.09
C GLY A 294 -11.09 -14.68 -3.67
N GLU A 295 -10.86 -14.50 -4.98
CA GLU A 295 -9.67 -14.97 -5.71
C GLU A 295 -8.54 -13.93 -5.74
N THR A 296 -8.83 -12.69 -5.35
CA THR A 296 -7.87 -11.59 -5.41
C THR A 296 -6.86 -11.76 -4.27
N ILE A 297 -5.57 -11.75 -4.60
CA ILE A 297 -4.48 -11.87 -3.63
C ILE A 297 -3.62 -10.61 -3.65
N TYR A 298 -3.36 -10.07 -2.47
CA TYR A 298 -2.52 -8.90 -2.25
C TYR A 298 -1.35 -9.24 -1.33
N ARG A 299 -0.26 -8.50 -1.51
CA ARG A 299 0.86 -8.41 -0.57
C ARG A 299 0.79 -7.07 0.15
N ASN A 300 0.89 -7.07 1.47
CA ASN A 300 1.22 -5.85 2.22
C ASN A 300 2.64 -5.39 1.85
N VAL A 301 2.75 -4.24 1.19
CA VAL A 301 4.04 -3.73 0.72
C VAL A 301 4.59 -2.59 1.57
N LYS A 302 3.73 -1.85 2.28
CA LYS A 302 4.13 -0.84 3.27
C LYS A 302 2.95 -0.41 4.16
N PRO A 303 3.20 0.07 5.38
CA PRO A 303 2.20 0.81 6.14
C PRO A 303 1.78 2.08 5.39
N CYS A 304 0.54 2.52 5.60
CA CYS A 304 0.09 3.81 5.10
C CYS A 304 0.42 4.92 6.11
N THR A 305 1.47 5.68 5.84
CA THR A 305 1.72 6.93 6.56
C THR A 305 0.63 7.96 6.26
N ARG A 306 0.25 8.73 7.28
CA ARG A 306 -0.83 9.73 7.21
C ARG A 306 -0.24 11.13 7.12
N CYS A 307 -0.93 12.00 6.41
CA CYS A 307 -0.50 13.38 6.15
C CYS A 307 -1.66 14.35 6.39
N LEU A 308 -1.41 15.65 6.27
CA LEU A 308 -2.38 16.72 6.50
C LEU A 308 -3.72 16.53 5.76
N PHE A 309 -3.75 15.77 4.67
CA PHE A 309 -4.99 15.53 3.95
C PHE A 309 -6.04 14.76 4.78
N THR A 310 -5.62 14.00 5.80
CA THR A 310 -6.58 13.35 6.71
C THR A 310 -7.35 14.35 7.55
N ASN A 311 -6.97 15.63 7.59
CA ASN A 311 -7.64 16.64 8.39
C ASN A 311 -8.76 17.35 7.62
N VAL A 312 -8.91 17.05 6.33
CA VAL A 312 -9.92 17.66 5.47
C VAL A 312 -11.21 16.88 5.57
N ASP A 313 -12.24 17.52 6.08
CA ASP A 313 -13.59 16.97 6.11
C ASP A 313 -14.08 16.74 4.67
N PRO A 314 -14.44 15.50 4.29
CA PRO A 314 -14.80 15.17 2.91
C PRO A 314 -16.13 15.78 2.47
N GLU A 315 -17.00 16.18 3.39
CA GLU A 315 -18.33 16.75 3.09
C GLU A 315 -18.25 18.26 2.94
N THR A 316 -17.42 18.92 3.74
CA THR A 316 -17.33 20.40 3.76
C THR A 316 -16.11 20.96 3.05
N GLY A 317 -15.09 20.13 2.78
CA GLY A 317 -13.81 20.58 2.23
C GLY A 317 -13.02 21.48 3.18
N VAL A 318 -13.41 21.58 4.45
CA VAL A 318 -12.73 22.39 5.46
C VAL A 318 -11.68 21.55 6.16
N SER A 319 -10.46 22.08 6.25
CA SER A 319 -9.41 21.47 7.08
C SER A 319 -9.65 21.78 8.55
N ASN A 320 -9.55 20.77 9.42
CA ASN A 320 -9.65 20.94 10.86
C ASN A 320 -8.49 21.83 11.38
N PRO A 321 -8.76 22.96 12.06
CA PRO A 321 -7.73 23.88 12.54
C PRO A 321 -6.83 23.29 13.64
N ALA A 322 -7.33 22.33 14.43
CA ALA A 322 -6.56 21.58 15.41
C ALA A 322 -5.68 20.48 14.76
N GLN A 323 -5.71 20.36 13.44
CA GLN A 323 -5.01 19.34 12.66
C GLN A 323 -5.42 17.89 13.02
N GLU A 324 -6.64 17.70 13.52
CA GLU A 324 -7.19 16.37 13.77
C GLU A 324 -7.70 15.71 12.48
N PRO A 325 -7.57 14.37 12.34
CA PRO A 325 -7.10 13.38 13.32
C PRO A 325 -5.58 13.18 13.33
N LEU A 326 -4.81 13.93 12.54
CA LEU A 326 -3.37 13.70 12.39
C LEU A 326 -2.59 13.98 13.68
N THR A 327 -2.98 15.00 14.44
CA THR A 327 -2.39 15.31 15.76
C THR A 327 -2.56 14.14 16.73
N THR A 328 -3.78 13.64 16.88
CA THR A 328 -4.05 12.44 17.70
C THR A 328 -3.25 11.24 17.25
N LEU A 329 -3.23 10.95 15.94
CA LEU A 329 -2.46 9.83 15.38
C LEU A 329 -0.95 9.97 15.68
N ARG A 330 -0.36 11.17 15.63
CA ARG A 330 1.04 11.39 15.99
C ARG A 330 1.34 11.03 17.44
N GLY A 331 0.36 11.18 18.34
CA GLY A 331 0.52 10.88 19.76
C GLY A 331 0.77 9.40 20.06
N TYR A 332 0.29 8.47 19.23
CA TYR A 332 0.36 7.03 19.55
C TYR A 332 0.57 6.06 18.38
N ARG A 333 0.60 6.55 17.13
CA ARG A 333 0.70 5.71 15.92
C ARG A 333 1.95 5.97 15.09
N LEU A 334 3.02 6.48 15.70
CA LEU A 334 4.34 6.54 15.06
C LEU A 334 4.98 5.14 15.03
N LYS A 335 5.69 4.83 13.94
CA LYS A 335 6.48 3.59 13.82
C LYS A 335 7.95 3.90 13.56
N PRO A 336 8.89 3.09 14.07
CA PRO A 336 10.32 3.25 13.82
C PRO A 336 10.63 3.31 12.32
N GLY A 337 11.55 4.20 11.94
CA GLY A 337 12.01 4.36 10.55
C GLY A 337 11.08 5.17 9.63
N LEU A 338 9.91 5.66 10.12
CA LEU A 338 8.96 6.46 9.32
C LEU A 338 8.90 7.95 9.72
N GLY A 339 9.81 8.38 10.58
CA GLY A 339 9.85 9.75 11.11
C GLY A 339 8.56 10.14 11.85
N ASN A 340 8.13 11.38 11.69
CA ASN A 340 6.95 11.95 12.38
C ASN A 340 5.63 11.71 11.64
N SER A 341 5.58 10.75 10.71
CA SER A 341 4.36 10.41 9.99
C SER A 341 3.69 9.21 10.65
N PRO A 342 2.53 9.38 11.31
CA PRO A 342 1.86 8.26 11.95
C PRO A 342 1.26 7.33 10.90
N VAL A 343 0.91 6.11 11.29
CA VAL A 343 0.37 5.09 10.38
C VAL A 343 -1.06 4.71 10.73
N LEU A 344 -1.87 4.55 9.69
CA LEU A 344 -3.21 4.01 9.80
C LEU A 344 -3.61 3.37 8.46
N GLY A 345 -3.95 2.09 8.49
CA GLY A 345 -4.17 1.28 7.31
C GLY A 345 -2.87 0.87 6.60
N MET A 346 -3.04 0.03 5.59
CA MET A 346 -1.96 -0.64 4.86
C MET A 346 -2.04 -0.34 3.36
N GLN A 347 -0.90 -0.38 2.69
CA GLN A 347 -0.78 -0.21 1.25
C GLN A 347 -0.42 -1.56 0.62
N MET A 348 -1.13 -1.91 -0.43
CA MET A 348 -1.15 -3.27 -0.96
C MET A 348 -0.71 -3.31 -2.42
N GLY A 349 0.14 -4.28 -2.72
CA GLY A 349 0.48 -4.66 -4.09
C GLY A 349 -0.33 -5.87 -4.51
N ILE A 350 -1.06 -5.78 -5.61
CA ILE A 350 -1.83 -6.91 -6.15
C ILE A 350 -0.89 -7.99 -6.72
N ARG A 351 -1.23 -9.26 -6.53
CA ARG A 351 -0.45 -10.44 -6.95
C ARG A 351 -1.29 -11.38 -7.81
N THR A 352 -2.57 -11.50 -7.49
CA THR A 352 -3.57 -12.19 -8.32
C THR A 352 -4.75 -11.24 -8.52
N VAL A 353 -5.13 -11.02 -9.78
CA VAL A 353 -6.29 -10.22 -10.16
C VAL A 353 -7.58 -11.01 -9.93
N GLY A 354 -8.68 -10.31 -9.71
CA GLY A 354 -9.99 -10.90 -9.45
C GLY A 354 -11.03 -9.80 -9.30
N SER A 355 -12.15 -10.11 -8.68
CA SER A 355 -13.15 -9.12 -8.27
C SER A 355 -13.39 -9.23 -6.77
N ILE A 356 -13.79 -8.14 -6.16
CA ILE A 356 -14.22 -8.11 -4.76
C ILE A 356 -15.54 -7.34 -4.62
N GLY A 357 -16.37 -7.77 -3.70
CA GLY A 357 -17.66 -7.17 -3.37
C GLY A 357 -17.86 -6.94 -1.87
N LEU A 358 -18.88 -6.17 -1.53
CA LEU A 358 -19.33 -6.03 -0.14
C LEU A 358 -19.74 -7.39 0.42
N GLY A 359 -19.35 -7.67 1.66
CA GLY A 359 -19.60 -8.93 2.35
C GLY A 359 -18.59 -10.04 2.03
N ASP A 360 -17.69 -9.85 1.07
CA ASP A 360 -16.66 -10.85 0.78
C ASP A 360 -15.78 -11.08 2.01
N THR A 361 -15.53 -12.36 2.29
CA THR A 361 -14.68 -12.75 3.42
C THR A 361 -13.22 -12.39 3.16
N VAL A 362 -12.59 -11.78 4.15
CA VAL A 362 -11.17 -11.43 4.16
C VAL A 362 -10.38 -12.52 4.88
N TYR A 363 -9.36 -13.03 4.19
CA TYR A 363 -8.42 -14.01 4.72
C TYR A 363 -6.99 -13.43 4.76
N VAL A 364 -6.19 -13.89 5.71
CA VAL A 364 -4.77 -13.50 5.86
C VAL A 364 -3.86 -14.71 6.03
N GLY A 365 -2.59 -14.54 5.71
CA GLY A 365 -1.53 -15.49 6.08
C GLY A 365 -0.13 -14.97 5.81
#